data_AF-A0AAE2R8Q9-F1
#
_entry.id   AF-A0AAE2R8Q9-F1
#
_cell.length_a   1.000
_cell.length_b   1.000
_cell.length_c   1.000
_cell.angle_alpha   90.00
_cell.angle_beta   90.00
_cell.angle_gamma   90.00
#
_symmetry.space_group_name_H-M   'P 1'
#
loop_
_entity.id
_entity.type
_entity.pdbx_description
1 polymer ?
#
loop_
_entity_poly.entity_id
_entity_poly.type
_entity_poly.pdbx_seq_one_letter_code
_entity_poly.pdbx_strand_id
1 'polypeptide(L)'
;MADTSYHFRRLRVAETLVTIDPDGKLAPELAKSWSVSDDGLNWSFVIREGVRFHDGSALTPELVRDAIEVMRKSRNNTEMVPQLPISSVSVAVSQWLSL
;
A
#
# COMPACT_ATOMS: atom_id res chain seq x y z
N MET A 1 -23.88 0.27 -3.16
CA MET A 1 -23.14 -0.33 -4.29
C MET A 1 -21.91 -0.98 -3.68
N ALA A 2 -21.72 -2.29 -3.83
CA ALA A 2 -20.47 -2.91 -3.38
C ALA A 2 -19.33 -2.23 -4.13
N ASP A 3 -18.35 -1.70 -3.41
CA ASP A 3 -17.30 -0.90 -4.02
C ASP A 3 -16.59 -1.72 -5.12
N THR A 4 -16.20 -1.05 -6.19
CA THR A 4 -15.57 -1.68 -7.35
C THR A 4 -14.24 -2.37 -6.96
N SER A 5 -13.55 -1.86 -5.93
CA SER A 5 -12.29 -2.42 -5.40
C SER A 5 -12.46 -3.81 -4.78
N TYR A 6 -13.57 -4.10 -4.12
CA TYR A 6 -13.86 -5.41 -3.51
C TYR A 6 -13.96 -6.49 -4.58
N HIS A 7 -14.57 -6.17 -5.72
CA HIS A 7 -14.67 -7.08 -6.85
C HIS A 7 -13.31 -7.35 -7.49
N PHE A 8 -12.49 -6.32 -7.70
CA PHE A 8 -11.14 -6.51 -8.24
C PHE A 8 -10.27 -7.37 -7.33
N ARG A 9 -10.38 -7.21 -6.00
CA ARG A 9 -9.68 -8.07 -5.04
C ARG A 9 -10.19 -9.52 -5.09
N ARG A 10 -11.52 -9.71 -5.13
CA ARG A 10 -12.15 -11.06 -5.25
C ARG A 10 -11.76 -11.79 -6.53
N LEU A 11 -11.60 -11.05 -7.63
CA LEU A 11 -11.17 -11.57 -8.93
C LEU A 11 -9.66 -11.69 -9.08
N ARG A 12 -8.88 -11.33 -8.04
CA ARG A 12 -7.41 -11.34 -8.04
C ARG A 12 -6.78 -10.47 -9.14
N VAL A 13 -7.42 -9.35 -9.42
CA VAL A 13 -6.92 -8.32 -10.35
C VAL A 13 -6.08 -7.28 -9.59
N ALA A 14 -6.35 -7.09 -8.30
CA ALA A 14 -5.60 -6.20 -7.42
C ALA A 14 -5.40 -6.83 -6.03
N GLU A 15 -4.30 -6.48 -5.38
CA GLU A 15 -3.89 -6.97 -4.05
C GLU A 15 -3.66 -5.79 -3.10
N THR A 16 -3.76 -6.02 -1.79
CA THR A 16 -3.48 -5.02 -0.76
C THR A 16 -2.04 -5.11 -0.24
N LEU A 17 -1.55 -4.05 0.43
CA LEU A 17 -0.23 -4.09 1.09
C LEU A 17 -0.20 -5.08 2.24
N VAL A 18 -1.25 -5.08 3.04
CA VAL A 18 -1.49 -5.98 4.17
C VAL A 18 -2.90 -6.52 4.04
N THR A 19 -3.12 -7.71 4.59
CA THR A 19 -4.44 -8.31 4.71
C THR A 19 -4.79 -8.56 6.17
N ILE A 20 -5.98 -9.10 6.40
CA ILE A 20 -6.46 -9.49 7.73
C ILE A 20 -6.53 -11.02 7.77
N ASP A 21 -5.89 -11.62 8.76
CA ASP A 21 -5.94 -13.07 8.99
C ASP A 21 -7.28 -13.51 9.62
N PRO A 22 -7.54 -14.82 9.76
CA PRO A 22 -8.77 -15.31 10.38
C PRO A 22 -9.00 -14.85 11.83
N ASP A 23 -7.93 -14.44 12.53
CA ASP A 23 -7.99 -13.95 13.91
C ASP A 23 -8.20 -12.43 13.97
N GLY A 24 -8.35 -11.76 12.82
CA GLY A 24 -8.56 -10.32 12.73
C GLY A 24 -7.28 -9.49 12.84
N LYS A 25 -6.10 -10.11 12.76
CA LYS A 25 -4.81 -9.42 12.84
C LYS A 25 -4.28 -9.07 11.46
N LEU A 26 -3.46 -8.02 11.41
CA LEU A 26 -2.75 -7.67 10.18
C LEU A 26 -1.76 -8.76 9.80
N ALA A 27 -1.80 -9.17 8.53
CA ALA A 27 -0.93 -10.18 7.95
C ALA A 27 -0.28 -9.70 6.64
N PRO A 28 0.89 -10.22 6.27
CA PRO A 28 1.58 -9.87 5.02
C PRO A 28 0.76 -10.17 3.76
N GLU A 29 0.92 -9.32 2.74
CA GLU A 29 0.44 -9.55 1.37
C GLU A 29 1.48 -9.01 0.37
N LEU A 30 1.28 -7.84 -0.26
CA LEU A 30 2.32 -7.21 -1.08
C LEU A 30 3.50 -6.68 -0.24
N ALA A 31 3.25 -6.28 1.00
CA ALA A 31 4.29 -5.98 1.98
C ALA A 31 4.65 -7.26 2.75
N LYS A 32 5.96 -7.59 2.82
CA LYS A 32 6.47 -8.73 3.59
C LYS A 32 6.61 -8.44 5.09
N SER A 33 6.78 -7.17 5.45
CA SER A 33 6.81 -6.70 6.82
C SER A 33 6.53 -5.20 6.89
N TRP A 34 6.25 -4.71 8.08
CA TRP A 34 6.12 -3.28 8.35
C TRP A 34 6.57 -2.93 9.76
N SER A 35 6.91 -1.66 9.98
CA SER A 35 7.10 -1.08 11.30
C SER A 35 6.24 0.17 11.44
N VAL A 36 5.86 0.46 12.68
CA VAL A 36 5.07 1.63 13.05
C VAL A 36 5.85 2.40 14.10
N SER A 37 5.94 3.72 13.96
CA SER A 37 6.54 4.58 14.98
C SER A 37 5.74 4.58 16.28
N ASP A 38 6.37 4.96 17.39
CA ASP A 38 5.75 4.99 18.71
C ASP A 38 4.49 5.88 18.78
N ASP A 39 4.44 6.95 17.98
CA ASP A 39 3.29 7.85 17.86
C ASP A 39 2.16 7.31 16.95
N GLY A 40 2.37 6.18 16.28
CA GLY A 40 1.41 5.57 15.37
C GLY A 40 1.24 6.27 14.02
N LEU A 41 2.00 7.34 13.76
CA LEU A 41 1.79 8.21 12.59
C LEU A 41 2.69 7.87 11.40
N ASN A 42 3.78 7.13 11.61
CA ASN A 42 4.69 6.73 10.54
C ASN A 42 4.67 5.22 10.37
N TRP A 43 4.31 4.78 9.17
CA TRP A 43 4.27 3.39 8.78
C TRP A 43 5.31 3.15 7.69
N SER A 44 6.22 2.20 7.93
CA SER A 44 7.22 1.78 6.95
C SER A 44 6.92 0.37 6.49
N PHE A 45 6.72 0.18 5.19
CA PHE A 45 6.43 -1.13 4.61
C PHE A 45 7.62 -1.63 3.80
N VAL A 46 7.96 -2.90 3.97
CA VAL A 46 8.95 -3.58 3.12
C VAL A 46 8.19 -4.37 2.08
N ILE A 47 8.35 -3.99 0.81
CA ILE A 47 7.67 -4.65 -0.32
C ILE A 47 8.30 -6.01 -0.63
N ARG A 48 7.48 -7.00 -0.96
CA ARG A 48 7.94 -8.33 -1.37
C ARG A 48 8.68 -8.24 -2.70
N GLU A 49 9.82 -8.92 -2.78
CA GLU A 49 10.62 -9.01 -4.00
C GLU A 49 10.02 -10.01 -5.00
N GLY A 50 10.30 -9.83 -6.29
CA GLY A 50 9.89 -10.75 -7.34
C GLY A 50 8.41 -10.68 -7.75
N VAL A 51 7.65 -9.75 -7.18
CA VAL A 51 6.25 -9.52 -7.59
C VAL A 51 6.21 -8.86 -8.96
N ARG A 52 5.30 -9.34 -9.83
CA ARG A 52 5.09 -8.83 -11.17
C ARG A 52 3.62 -8.53 -11.41
N PHE A 53 3.36 -7.48 -12.18
CA PHE A 53 2.04 -7.20 -12.73
C PHE A 53 1.71 -8.20 -13.85
N HIS A 54 0.45 -8.23 -14.27
CA HIS A 54 -0.03 -9.13 -15.32
C HIS A 54 0.62 -8.90 -16.68
N ASP A 55 1.21 -7.72 -16.92
CA ASP A 55 1.98 -7.39 -18.13
C ASP A 55 3.47 -7.81 -18.04
N GLY A 56 3.89 -8.39 -16.92
CA GLY A 56 5.26 -8.84 -16.67
C GLY A 56 6.20 -7.81 -16.05
N SER A 57 5.78 -6.54 -15.95
CA SER A 57 6.56 -5.50 -15.27
C SER A 57 6.71 -5.81 -13.77
N ALA A 58 7.83 -5.41 -13.17
CA ALA A 58 8.11 -5.66 -11.77
C ALA A 58 7.42 -4.63 -10.88
N LEU A 59 6.89 -5.07 -9.73
CA LEU A 59 6.45 -4.16 -8.67
C LEU A 59 7.67 -3.55 -7.99
N THR A 60 7.76 -2.23 -7.96
CA THR A 60 8.78 -1.49 -7.21
C THR A 60 8.15 -0.61 -6.12
N PRO A 61 8.89 -0.25 -5.06
CA PRO A 61 8.41 0.68 -4.05
C PRO A 61 7.94 2.02 -4.64
N GLU A 62 8.56 2.48 -5.72
CA GLU A 62 8.18 3.69 -6.45
C GLU A 62 6.77 3.59 -7.02
N LEU A 63 6.43 2.47 -7.65
CA LEU A 63 5.09 2.24 -8.20
C LEU A 63 4.03 2.17 -7.10
N VAL A 64 4.37 1.61 -5.92
CA VAL A 64 3.48 1.62 -4.75
C VAL A 64 3.23 3.05 -4.26
N ARG A 65 4.29 3.86 -4.08
CA ARG A 65 4.17 5.28 -3.72
C ARG A 65 3.29 6.02 -4.73
N ASP A 66 3.54 5.83 -6.02
CA ASP A 66 2.83 6.54 -7.08
C ASP A 66 1.34 6.19 -7.09
N ALA A 67 0.98 4.91 -6.86
CA ALA A 67 -0.41 4.50 -6.72
C ALA A 67 -1.12 5.18 -5.54
N ILE A 68 -0.45 5.30 -4.38
CA ILE A 68 -1.00 6.00 -3.21
C ILE A 68 -1.13 7.50 -3.49
N GLU A 69 -0.17 8.11 -4.18
CA GLU A 69 -0.24 9.53 -4.58
C GLU A 69 -1.37 9.80 -5.58
N VAL A 70 -1.60 8.89 -6.54
CA VAL A 70 -2.75 8.97 -7.46
C VAL A 70 -4.05 8.93 -6.66
N MET A 71 -4.19 7.99 -5.73
CA MET A 71 -5.35 7.94 -4.83
C MET A 71 -5.49 9.23 -4.02
N ARG A 72 -4.40 9.78 -3.47
CA ARG A 72 -4.41 11.01 -2.67
C ARG A 72 -4.89 12.22 -3.49
N LYS A 73 -4.49 12.32 -4.77
CA LYS A 73 -4.84 13.42 -5.68
C LYS A 73 -6.20 13.27 -6.37
N SER A 74 -6.66 12.05 -6.61
CA SER A 74 -7.94 11.77 -7.29
C SER A 74 -9.19 12.21 -6.48
N ARG A 75 -8.99 12.68 -5.25
CA ARG A 75 -10.03 13.02 -4.28
C ARG A 75 -10.76 14.35 -4.53
N ASN A 76 -10.46 15.08 -5.61
CA ASN A 76 -11.23 16.27 -6.01
C ASN A 76 -12.56 15.94 -6.71
N ASN A 77 -12.87 14.67 -7.02
CA ASN A 77 -14.03 14.31 -7.85
C ASN A 77 -15.01 13.29 -7.22
N THR A 78 -14.91 12.97 -5.93
CA THR A 78 -15.87 12.00 -5.33
C THR A 78 -16.06 12.25 -3.83
N GLU A 79 -17.22 12.80 -3.46
CA GLU A 79 -17.65 13.15 -2.09
C GLU A 79 -17.76 11.95 -1.11
N MET A 80 -17.49 10.72 -1.57
CA MET A 80 -17.75 9.47 -0.86
C MET A 80 -16.57 8.93 -0.03
N VAL A 81 -15.38 9.52 -0.09
CA VAL A 81 -14.21 9.05 0.67
C VAL A 81 -13.79 10.13 1.67
N PRO A 82 -14.00 9.95 2.99
CA PRO A 82 -13.54 10.90 4.00
C PRO A 82 -12.04 11.14 3.87
N GLN A 83 -11.60 12.33 4.30
CA GLN A 83 -10.19 12.72 4.26
C GLN A 83 -9.30 11.67 4.94
N LEU A 84 -8.60 10.87 4.13
CA LEU A 84 -7.56 9.98 4.64
C LEU A 84 -6.44 10.86 5.19
N PRO A 85 -6.06 10.72 6.48
CA PRO A 85 -5.06 11.56 7.14
C PRO A 85 -3.62 11.19 6.74
N ILE A 86 -3.38 11.02 5.44
CA ILE A 86 -2.04 10.73 4.90
C ILE A 86 -1.40 12.06 4.52
N SER A 87 -0.44 12.51 5.32
CA SER A 87 0.27 13.78 5.11
C SER A 87 1.31 13.71 4.00
N SER A 88 1.99 12.56 3.86
CA SER A 88 3.02 12.33 2.84
C SER A 88 3.25 10.85 2.60
N VAL A 89 3.82 10.52 1.43
CA VAL A 89 4.29 9.18 1.08
C VAL A 89 5.65 9.30 0.43
N SER A 90 6.62 8.51 0.89
CA SER A 90 7.98 8.52 0.36
C SER A 90 8.50 7.09 0.20
N VAL A 91 9.53 6.94 -0.65
CA VAL A 91 10.31 5.70 -0.72
C VAL A 91 11.60 5.96 0.05
N ALA A 92 11.84 5.17 1.10
CA ALA A 92 13.10 5.23 1.81
C ALA A 92 14.17 4.55 0.96
N VAL A 93 15.23 5.28 0.61
CA VAL A 93 16.48 4.65 0.16
C VAL A 93 17.07 3.97 1.39
N SER A 94 17.46 2.71 1.29
CA SER A 94 18.07 1.98 2.41
C SER A 94 19.38 2.65 2.83
N GLN A 95 19.30 3.65 3.71
CA GLN A 95 20.43 4.23 4.40
C GLN A 95 20.71 3.33 5.60
N TRP A 96 21.31 2.17 5.34
CA TRP A 96 22.10 1.54 6.39
C TRP A 96 23.29 2.46 6.61
N LEU A 97 23.24 3.17 7.75
CA LEU A 97 24.25 4.07 8.28
C LEU A 97 25.66 3.75 7.77
N SER A 98 26.28 4.73 7.10
CA SER A 98 27.73 4.83 7.07
C SER A 98 28.22 4.89 8.52
N LEU A 99 29.01 3.89 8.93
CA LEU A 99 29.91 4.04 10.08
C LEU A 99 31.03 5.02 9.73
#